data_AF-A0A8S9IWM6-F1
#
_entry.id   AF-A0A8S9IWM6-F1
#
_cell.length_a   1.000
_cell.length_b   1.000
_cell.length_c   1.000
_cell.angle_alpha   90.00
_cell.angle_beta   90.00
_cell.angle_gamma   90.00
#
_symmetry.space_group_name_H-M   'P 1'
#
loop_
_entity.id
_entity.type
_entity.pdbx_description
1 polymer ?
#
loop_
_entity_poly.entity_id
_entity_poly.type
_entity_poly.pdbx_seq_one_letter_code
_entity_poly.pdbx_strand_id
1 'polypeptide(L)'
;EDGGEEASSQATTNGDHPTKRPPGVKAAKGVGGKRTKVDELGVSEFKGMWSIKENDLAAEERLKKMGLLERLISKKKEPLTQFEEALKKKLITEMLGN
;
A
#
# COMPACT_ATOMS: atom_id res chain seq x y z
N GLU A 1 14.83 -4.94 -70.14
CA GLU A 1 15.79 -4.33 -69.22
C GLU A 1 15.44 -2.85 -69.02
N ASP A 2 15.20 -2.34 -67.82
CA ASP A 2 16.10 -2.28 -66.65
C ASP A 2 17.28 -1.34 -66.96
N GLY A 3 17.62 -0.30 -66.20
CA GLY A 3 17.22 0.15 -64.88
C GLY A 3 18.29 1.16 -64.41
N GLY A 4 17.94 2.03 -63.46
CA GLY A 4 18.92 2.68 -62.59
C GLY A 4 19.30 4.12 -62.90
N GLU A 5 18.46 5.07 -62.52
CA GLU A 5 18.92 6.43 -62.21
C GLU A 5 19.22 6.48 -60.70
N GLU A 6 20.49 6.34 -60.34
CA GLU A 6 20.96 6.60 -58.98
C GLU A 6 21.01 8.12 -58.73
N ALA A 7 20.00 8.64 -58.05
CA ALA A 7 20.03 10.00 -57.51
C ALA A 7 20.50 9.99 -56.06
N SER A 8 21.72 10.48 -55.91
CA SER A 8 22.45 10.78 -54.68
C SER A 8 21.60 11.44 -53.58
N SER A 9 21.88 11.04 -52.34
CA SER A 9 21.21 11.47 -51.11
C SER A 9 21.31 12.98 -50.88
N GLN A 10 20.18 13.68 -50.85
CA GLN A 10 20.13 15.06 -50.34
C GLN A 10 20.02 15.03 -48.82
N ALA A 11 21.15 15.19 -48.14
CA ALA A 11 21.20 15.58 -46.74
C ALA A 11 21.43 17.09 -46.65
N THR A 12 20.37 17.88 -46.43
CA THR A 12 20.51 19.28 -46.01
C THR A 12 19.48 19.65 -44.95
N THR A 13 19.96 19.59 -43.71
CA THR A 13 19.92 20.67 -42.71
C THR A 13 18.57 21.22 -42.24
N ASN A 14 18.26 20.90 -40.98
CA ASN A 14 17.85 21.83 -39.92
C ASN A 14 16.88 22.96 -40.35
N GLY A 15 15.60 22.71 -40.17
CA GLY A 15 14.57 23.73 -40.16
C GLY A 15 13.45 23.31 -39.24
N ASP A 16 13.30 24.05 -38.14
CA ASP A 16 12.23 23.97 -37.15
C ASP A 16 10.85 24.13 -37.84
N HIS A 17 10.25 23.02 -38.27
CA HIS A 17 8.86 22.94 -38.70
C HIS A 17 8.33 21.53 -38.41
N PRO A 18 7.11 21.37 -37.88
CA PRO A 18 6.49 20.06 -37.74
C PRO A 18 6.06 19.58 -39.12
N THR A 19 7.00 19.00 -39.87
CA THR A 19 6.71 18.33 -41.12
C THR A 19 5.74 17.19 -40.82
N LYS A 20 4.56 17.22 -41.45
CA LYS A 20 3.58 16.12 -41.38
C LYS A 20 4.28 14.85 -41.87
N ARG A 21 4.50 13.90 -40.96
CA ARG A 21 5.27 12.69 -41.24
C ARG A 21 4.47 11.77 -42.19
N PRO A 22 5.16 11.07 -43.11
CA PRO A 22 4.49 10.15 -44.02
C PRO A 22 3.79 9.02 -43.25
N PRO A 23 2.65 8.53 -43.76
CA PRO A 23 1.92 7.42 -43.16
C PRO A 23 2.83 6.19 -43.06
N GLY A 24 2.91 5.56 -41.88
CA GLY A 24 3.70 4.35 -41.64
C GLY A 24 4.94 4.53 -40.75
N VAL A 25 5.34 5.77 -40.43
CA VAL A 25 6.45 6.01 -39.49
C VAL A 25 5.91 6.11 -38.05
N LYS A 26 6.18 5.09 -37.23
CA LYS A 26 5.81 5.09 -35.79
C LYS A 26 6.53 6.23 -35.06
N ALA A 27 5.79 7.00 -34.27
CA ALA A 27 6.39 7.96 -33.33
C ALA A 27 7.16 7.19 -32.24
N ALA A 28 8.43 7.54 -32.01
CA ALA A 28 9.07 7.20 -30.75
C ALA A 28 8.36 8.00 -29.65
N LYS A 29 7.93 7.30 -28.60
CA LYS A 29 7.15 7.82 -27.48
C LYS A 29 7.74 9.14 -26.96
N GLY A 30 6.99 10.24 -27.11
CA GLY A 30 7.31 11.48 -26.43
C GLY A 30 7.33 11.25 -24.92
N VAL A 31 8.46 11.56 -24.28
CA VAL A 31 8.59 11.60 -22.82
C VAL A 31 7.80 12.81 -22.32
N GLY A 32 6.47 12.70 -22.27
CA GLY A 32 5.61 13.84 -21.97
C GLY A 32 4.15 13.51 -21.65
N GLY A 33 3.83 12.24 -21.37
CA GLY A 33 2.47 11.81 -21.10
C GLY A 33 2.31 11.22 -19.70
N LYS A 34 1.92 12.07 -18.75
CA LYS A 34 1.31 11.74 -17.44
C LYS A 34 2.21 11.03 -16.41
N ARG A 35 2.96 11.83 -15.65
CA ARG A 35 3.29 11.52 -14.24
C ARG A 35 2.42 12.42 -13.37
N THR A 36 2.13 12.03 -12.12
CA THR A 36 1.47 12.82 -11.03
C THR A 36 0.01 12.55 -10.64
N LYS A 37 -0.55 11.34 -10.82
CA LYS A 37 -1.76 10.94 -10.04
C LYS A 37 -1.67 9.60 -9.32
N VAL A 38 -0.53 8.92 -9.41
CA VAL A 38 -0.33 7.57 -8.83
C VAL A 38 0.15 7.62 -7.38
N ASP A 39 0.65 8.76 -6.89
CA ASP A 39 1.37 8.80 -5.61
C ASP A 39 0.49 9.17 -4.40
N GLU A 40 -0.50 10.04 -4.57
CA GLU A 40 -1.34 10.49 -3.45
C GLU A 40 -2.43 9.48 -3.06
N LEU A 41 -3.04 8.83 -4.08
CA LEU A 41 -3.99 7.75 -3.86
C LEU A 41 -3.33 6.56 -3.16
N GLY A 42 -2.15 6.13 -3.60
CA GLY A 42 -1.42 5.02 -2.99
C GLY A 42 -1.01 5.28 -1.53
N VAL A 43 -0.59 6.51 -1.20
CA VAL A 43 -0.27 6.88 0.19
C VAL A 43 -1.53 6.88 1.06
N SER A 44 -2.66 7.39 0.54
CA SER A 44 -3.94 7.39 1.26
C SER A 44 -4.47 5.97 1.51
N GLU A 45 -4.36 5.08 0.52
CA GLU A 45 -4.72 3.66 0.63
C GLU A 45 -3.82 2.93 1.64
N PHE A 46 -2.51 3.20 1.60
CA PHE A 46 -1.57 2.62 2.56
C PHE A 46 -1.85 3.06 4.00
N LYS A 47 -2.17 4.35 4.20
CA LYS A 47 -2.57 4.88 5.51
C LYS A 47 -3.87 4.24 6.01
N GLY A 48 -4.83 4.04 5.12
CA GLY A 48 -6.07 3.30 5.43
C GLY A 48 -5.78 1.88 5.88
N MET A 49 -4.94 1.15 5.15
CA MET A 49 -4.58 -0.22 5.47
C MET A 49 -3.80 -0.33 6.79
N TRP A 50 -2.90 0.61 7.08
CA TRP A 50 -2.21 0.68 8.37
C TRP A 50 -3.18 0.93 9.53
N SER A 51 -4.14 1.84 9.34
CA SER A 51 -5.14 2.16 10.37
C SER A 51 -6.03 0.96 10.67
N ILE A 52 -6.44 0.19 9.65
CA ILE A 52 -7.18 -1.07 9.84
C ILE A 52 -6.31 -2.06 10.62
N LYS A 53 -5.04 -2.21 10.24
CA LYS A 53 -4.12 -3.12 10.91
C LYS A 53 -3.92 -2.78 12.38
N GLU A 54 -3.82 -1.51 12.72
CA GLU A 54 -3.70 -1.03 14.10
C GLU A 54 -4.95 -1.36 14.92
N ASN A 55 -6.14 -1.13 14.35
CA ASN A 55 -7.40 -1.50 15.01
C ASN A 55 -7.53 -3.01 15.23
N ASP A 56 -7.15 -3.82 14.24
CA ASP A 56 -7.14 -5.28 14.38
C ASP A 56 -6.19 -5.73 15.49
N LEU A 57 -4.98 -5.14 15.55
CA LEU A 57 -4.02 -5.45 16.62
C LEU A 57 -4.55 -5.07 18.00
N ALA A 58 -5.22 -3.94 18.13
CA ALA A 58 -5.85 -3.52 19.38
C ALA A 58 -7.01 -4.45 19.78
N ALA A 59 -7.82 -4.88 18.81
CA ALA A 59 -8.90 -5.84 19.04
C ALA A 59 -8.35 -7.21 19.47
N GLU A 60 -7.30 -7.69 18.81
CA GLU A 60 -6.59 -8.92 19.17
C GLU A 60 -5.99 -8.87 20.58
N GLU A 61 -5.38 -7.74 20.98
CA GLU A 61 -4.90 -7.54 22.33
C GLU A 61 -6.04 -7.63 23.36
N ARG A 62 -7.18 -6.99 23.07
CA ARG A 62 -8.36 -7.05 23.93
C ARG A 62 -8.91 -8.48 24.04
N LEU A 63 -8.96 -9.24 22.95
CA LEU A 63 -9.39 -10.64 22.95
C LEU A 63 -8.45 -11.53 23.78
N LYS A 64 -7.13 -11.33 23.65
CA LYS A 64 -6.15 -12.06 24.45
C LYS A 64 -6.30 -11.79 25.95
N LYS A 65 -6.54 -10.53 26.34
CA LYS A 65 -6.84 -10.15 27.73
C LYS A 65 -8.12 -10.83 28.22
N MET A 66 -9.19 -10.81 27.42
CA MET A 66 -10.44 -11.53 27.73
C MET A 66 -10.23 -13.03 27.94
N GLY A 67 -9.52 -13.70 27.03
CA GLY A 67 -9.25 -15.14 27.14
C GLY A 67 -8.38 -15.49 28.35
N LEU A 68 -7.40 -14.65 28.69
CA LEU A 68 -6.63 -14.82 29.92
C LEU A 68 -7.52 -14.69 31.17
N LEU A 69 -8.41 -13.70 31.19
CA LEU A 69 -9.35 -13.49 32.29
C LEU A 69 -10.31 -14.67 32.45
N GLU A 70 -10.86 -15.18 31.34
CA GLU A 70 -11.74 -16.36 31.33
C GLU A 70 -11.05 -17.58 31.94
N ARG A 71 -9.78 -17.82 31.58
CA ARG A 71 -8.97 -18.91 32.16
C ARG A 71 -8.76 -18.73 33.66
N LEU A 72 -8.46 -17.51 34.11
CA LEU A 72 -8.29 -17.20 35.54
C LEU A 72 -9.60 -17.35 36.33
N ILE A 73 -10.75 -16.99 35.76
CA ILE A 73 -12.06 -17.14 36.41
C ILE A 73 -12.48 -18.63 36.45
N SER A 74 -12.17 -19.39 35.39
CA SER A 74 -12.50 -20.81 35.29
C SER A 74 -11.71 -21.68 36.27
N LYS A 75 -10.52 -21.23 36.69
CA LYS A 75 -9.70 -21.89 37.72
C LYS A 75 -10.32 -21.94 39.13
N LYS A 76 -11.54 -21.42 39.35
CA LYS A 76 -12.29 -21.34 40.63
C LYS A 76 -12.25 -22.57 41.57
N LYS A 77 -11.86 -23.77 41.11
CA LYS A 77 -11.69 -24.96 41.96
C LYS A 77 -10.43 -24.93 42.83
N GLU A 78 -9.42 -24.17 42.44
CA GLU A 78 -8.15 -24.04 43.18
C GLU A 78 -7.96 -22.59 43.62
N PRO A 79 -7.56 -22.32 44.88
CA PRO A 79 -7.26 -20.96 45.31
C PRO A 79 -6.13 -20.40 44.46
N LEU A 80 -6.42 -19.30 43.77
CA LEU A 80 -5.43 -18.59 42.97
C LEU A 80 -4.32 -18.06 43.90
N THR A 81 -3.10 -18.01 43.37
CA THR A 81 -2.01 -17.39 44.12
C THR A 81 -2.29 -15.88 44.27
N GLN A 82 -1.81 -15.24 45.35
CA GLN A 82 -1.99 -13.79 45.57
C GLN A 82 -1.65 -12.93 44.33
N PHE A 83 -0.61 -13.33 43.58
CA PHE A 83 -0.21 -12.69 42.34
C PHE A 83 -1.25 -12.84 41.21
N GLU A 84 -1.83 -14.03 41.04
CA GLU A 84 -2.88 -14.29 40.05
C GLU A 84 -4.17 -13.54 40.39
N GLU A 85 -4.52 -13.41 41.68
CA GLU A 85 -5.66 -12.61 42.11
C GLU A 85 -5.46 -11.11 41.82
N ALA A 86 -4.26 -10.59 42.10
CA ALA A 86 -3.91 -9.22 41.78
C ALA A 86 -3.97 -8.96 40.27
N LEU A 87 -3.45 -9.89 39.45
CA LEU A 87 -3.54 -9.82 37.99
C LEU A 87 -5.00 -9.85 37.52
N LYS A 88 -5.83 -10.75 38.06
CA LYS A 88 -7.26 -10.84 37.74
C LYS A 88 -7.96 -9.51 38.04
N LYS A 89 -7.70 -8.90 39.20
CA LYS A 89 -8.29 -7.61 39.59
C LYS A 89 -7.85 -6.48 38.66
N LYS A 90 -6.55 -6.42 38.32
CA LYS A 90 -6.01 -5.43 37.37
C LYS A 90 -6.69 -5.55 36.01
N LEU A 91 -6.81 -6.76 35.49
CA LEU A 91 -7.39 -7.03 34.17
C LEU A 91 -8.88 -6.67 34.11
N ILE A 92 -9.64 -6.97 35.17
CA ILE A 92 -11.04 -6.53 35.31
C ILE A 92 -11.13 -5.00 35.33
N THR A 93 -10.25 -4.34 36.09
CA THR A 93 -10.24 -2.87 36.21
C THR A 93 -9.89 -2.23 34.87
N GLU A 94 -8.92 -2.76 34.14
CA GLU A 94 -8.53 -2.24 32.83
C GLU A 94 -9.62 -2.43 31.77
N MET A 95 -10.40 -3.51 31.85
CA MET A 95 -11.46 -3.81 30.87
C MET A 95 -12.80 -3.13 31.16
N LEU A 96 -13.12 -2.90 32.44
CA LEU A 96 -14.41 -2.37 32.88
C LEU A 96 -14.32 -0.99 33.54
N GLY A 97 -13.12 -0.56 33.93
CA GLY A 97 -12.85 0.77 34.41
C GLY A 97 -12.58 1.68 33.22
N ASN A 98 -13.57 2.50 32.88
CA ASN A 98 -13.40 3.62 31.96
C ASN A 98 -12.51 4.69 32.58
#